data_AF-A0A329RN24-F1
#
_entry.id   AF-A0A329RN24-F1
#
_cell.length_a   1.000
_cell.length_b   1.000
_cell.length_c   1.000
_cell.angle_alpha   90.00
_cell.angle_beta   90.00
_cell.angle_gamma   90.00
#
_symmetry.space_group_name_H-M   'P 1'
#
loop_
_entity.id
_entity.type
_entity.pdbx_description
1 polymer ?
#
loop_
_entity_poly.entity_id
_entity_poly.type
_entity_poly.pdbx_seq_one_letter_code
_entity_poly.pdbx_strand_id
1 'polypeptide(L)'
;MAGGGPSIGSYSPLTGFVFIFNLIVGAGALTIPHAFANVGLIYGSIALSILASVSYVTATFMIEAIAGVNALKRRARELGVDAANGDEKQPVDELSDSDDGDAHTEFVPLMKQDALERKLRAKKTNELRFHFDLSKKMELAEMAELLFNHRGIVAFYACITVYLYGDLAIYAVAVPKSLREIICPRPSADAIVWECSDKFNSSDLYRLFVVLFGLLLGPFTFGHVHKTRTLQLVSTVIRHASFGLMIVLAIIGISRGHGRSVADVVSYEKPANIATFFGVCIYSFMCHHSVPGLVAPITDKSKVGMVLASAFMAVLSVYFVLCASATFRFQPEDVEDVYTLNFKNYPVQAFGYFLSLFPVFTLSASFPLICITLRENIRHLASSMNESSPSSDAATPSRGLYGFLETNMYALVALLPPLVVAFFTEDVSMLVGFTGAYAGLGIQWIVPTFLVFCLRRRLAVDWKQMHPMEVAVTRPGTLAARGNKNRFASPFAHQAWLYMVLAFSVVSVALITITHGMH
;
A
#
# COMPACT_ATOMS: atom_id res chain seq x y z
N MET A 1 -5.72 18.29 1.01
CA MET A 1 -4.38 18.03 0.42
C MET A 1 -3.53 17.29 1.46
N ALA A 2 -3.62 15.96 1.49
CA ALA A 2 -2.93 15.14 2.49
C ALA A 2 -2.09 14.07 1.78
N GLY A 3 -1.10 13.50 2.47
CA GLY A 3 -0.46 12.25 2.03
C GLY A 3 0.38 12.31 0.76
N GLY A 4 0.72 13.51 0.26
CA GLY A 4 1.51 13.65 -0.93
C GLY A 4 2.91 13.02 -0.78
N GLY A 5 3.07 11.77 -1.23
CA GLY A 5 4.39 11.22 -1.58
C GLY A 5 5.16 12.27 -2.39
N PRO A 6 6.48 12.42 -2.19
CA PRO A 6 7.22 13.62 -2.56
C PRO A 6 6.92 14.06 -4.00
N SER A 7 7.07 15.35 -4.31
CA SER A 7 7.23 15.80 -5.71
C SER A 7 8.54 15.23 -6.24
N ILE A 8 8.59 13.91 -6.41
CA ILE A 8 9.68 13.24 -7.09
C ILE A 8 9.47 13.70 -8.53
N GLY A 9 10.40 14.52 -9.02
CA GLY A 9 10.53 14.72 -10.46
C GLY A 9 10.50 13.35 -11.15
N SER A 10 10.12 13.33 -12.42
CA SER A 10 9.95 12.07 -13.13
C SER A 10 11.21 11.19 -13.00
N TYR A 11 11.03 9.88 -12.76
CA TYR A 11 12.12 8.94 -12.56
C TYR A 11 12.07 7.75 -13.49
N SER A 12 13.24 7.12 -13.68
CA SER A 12 13.40 5.99 -14.59
C SER A 12 12.57 4.76 -14.15
N PRO A 13 12.17 3.87 -15.08
CA PRO A 13 11.52 2.60 -14.74
C PRO A 13 12.31 1.76 -13.73
N LEU A 14 13.65 1.81 -13.75
CA LEU A 14 14.51 1.12 -12.79
C LEU A 14 14.33 1.68 -11.38
N THR A 15 14.29 3.01 -11.24
CA THR A 15 14.00 3.65 -9.95
C THR A 15 12.60 3.28 -9.46
N GLY A 16 11.62 3.21 -10.36
CA GLY A 16 10.27 2.74 -10.04
C GLY A 16 10.23 1.30 -9.56
N PHE A 17 11.00 0.41 -10.18
CA PHE A 17 11.18 -0.96 -9.72
C PHE A 17 11.72 -1.00 -8.29
N VAL A 18 12.78 -0.23 -7.99
CA VAL A 18 13.36 -0.16 -6.65
C VAL A 18 12.34 0.34 -5.63
N PHE A 19 11.57 1.39 -5.93
CA PHE A 19 10.57 1.91 -5.00
C PHE A 19 9.41 0.93 -4.76
N ILE A 20 8.90 0.28 -5.81
CA ILE A 20 7.84 -0.73 -5.67
C ILE A 20 8.36 -1.96 -4.90
N PHE A 21 9.57 -2.43 -5.22
CA PHE A 21 10.22 -3.52 -4.48
C PHE A 21 10.33 -3.18 -2.99
N ASN A 22 10.86 -2.01 -2.63
CA ASN A 22 11.00 -1.61 -1.23
C ASN A 22 9.66 -1.44 -0.51
N LEU A 23 8.65 -0.95 -1.22
CA LEU A 23 7.31 -0.81 -0.68
C LEU A 23 6.75 -2.17 -0.27
N ILE A 24 6.83 -3.16 -1.16
CA ILE A 24 6.33 -4.50 -0.89
C ILE A 24 7.15 -5.17 0.23
N VAL A 25 8.49 -5.09 0.18
CA VAL A 25 9.34 -5.76 1.17
C VAL A 25 9.11 -5.23 2.60
N GLY A 26 8.72 -3.96 2.78
CA GLY A 26 7.95 -3.45 3.93
C GLY A 26 8.29 -3.95 5.36
N ALA A 27 7.35 -3.80 6.29
CA ALA A 27 7.48 -4.39 7.63
C ALA A 27 7.15 -5.88 7.64
N GLY A 28 6.34 -6.35 6.68
CA GLY A 28 5.90 -7.75 6.61
C GLY A 28 7.03 -8.76 6.46
N ALA A 29 8.10 -8.41 5.73
CA ALA A 29 9.27 -9.27 5.57
C ALA A 29 10.01 -9.62 6.87
N LEU A 30 9.81 -8.84 7.95
CA LEU A 30 10.37 -9.15 9.26
C LEU A 30 9.67 -10.32 9.94
N THR A 31 8.40 -10.54 9.64
CA THR A 31 7.55 -11.54 10.30
C THR A 31 7.34 -12.79 9.47
N ILE A 32 7.54 -12.69 8.14
CA ILE A 32 7.30 -13.80 7.22
C ILE A 32 8.11 -15.07 7.54
N PRO A 33 9.39 -15.00 7.97
CA PRO A 33 10.16 -16.21 8.26
C PRO A 33 9.62 -17.00 9.45
N HIS A 34 9.16 -16.30 10.50
CA HIS A 34 8.52 -16.91 11.67
C HIS A 34 7.23 -17.64 11.29
N ALA A 35 6.34 -16.96 10.56
CA ALA A 35 5.08 -17.56 10.14
C ALA A 35 5.29 -18.72 9.14
N PHE A 36 6.27 -18.60 8.23
CA PHE A 36 6.62 -19.65 7.27
C PHE A 36 7.18 -20.89 7.96
N ALA A 37 8.14 -20.73 8.87
CA ALA A 37 8.75 -21.85 9.60
C ALA A 37 7.72 -22.60 10.46
N ASN A 38 6.70 -21.90 10.97
CA ASN A 38 5.62 -22.49 11.75
C ASN A 38 4.56 -23.25 10.93
N VAL A 39 4.45 -22.99 9.63
CA VAL A 39 3.56 -23.73 8.72
C VAL A 39 4.26 -24.93 8.11
N GLY A 40 5.54 -24.79 7.76
CA GLY A 40 6.30 -25.82 7.07
C GLY A 40 6.71 -25.39 5.66
N LEU A 41 7.73 -26.07 5.13
CA LEU A 41 8.38 -25.67 3.88
C LEU A 41 7.45 -25.85 2.68
N ILE A 42 6.70 -26.95 2.62
CA ILE A 42 5.85 -27.28 1.47
C ILE A 42 4.59 -26.40 1.46
N TYR A 43 3.81 -26.42 2.55
CA TYR A 43 2.60 -25.62 2.63
C TYR A 43 2.91 -24.12 2.58
N GLY A 44 3.98 -23.68 3.24
CA GLY A 44 4.47 -22.30 3.19
C GLY A 44 4.83 -21.88 1.77
N SER A 45 5.55 -22.71 1.02
CA SER A 45 5.94 -22.40 -0.37
C SER A 45 4.75 -22.28 -1.31
N ILE A 46 3.78 -23.20 -1.20
CA ILE A 46 2.57 -23.20 -2.03
C ILE A 46 1.73 -21.96 -1.71
N ALA A 47 1.46 -21.70 -0.43
CA ALA A 47 0.66 -20.55 -0.01
C ALA A 47 1.33 -19.22 -0.38
N LEU A 48 2.65 -19.08 -0.19
CA LEU A 48 3.40 -17.89 -0.57
C LEU A 48 3.27 -17.60 -2.07
N SER A 49 3.38 -18.63 -2.91
CA SER A 49 3.26 -18.50 -4.38
C SER A 49 1.85 -18.07 -4.81
N ILE A 50 0.82 -18.71 -4.24
CA ILE A 50 -0.58 -18.40 -4.56
C ILE A 50 -0.91 -16.98 -4.13
N LEU A 51 -0.55 -16.60 -2.90
CA LEU A 51 -0.86 -15.28 -2.35
C LEU A 51 -0.11 -14.16 -3.08
N ALA A 52 1.16 -14.39 -3.46
CA ALA A 52 1.90 -13.48 -4.33
C ALA A 52 1.21 -13.29 -5.70
N SER A 53 0.71 -14.38 -6.29
CA SER A 53 0.02 -14.35 -7.59
C SER A 53 -1.29 -13.56 -7.51
N VAL A 54 -2.12 -13.79 -6.49
CA VAL A 54 -3.37 -13.04 -6.29
C VAL A 54 -3.10 -11.55 -6.01
N SER A 55 -2.04 -11.27 -5.24
CA SER A 55 -1.59 -9.89 -4.97
C SER A 55 -1.12 -9.17 -6.23
N TYR A 56 -0.42 -9.88 -7.14
CA TYR A 56 -0.03 -9.33 -8.43
C TYR A 56 -1.25 -9.06 -9.34
N VAL A 57 -2.18 -10.02 -9.44
CA VAL A 57 -3.44 -9.85 -10.22
C VAL A 57 -4.17 -8.58 -9.79
N THR A 58 -4.38 -8.42 -8.49
CA THR A 58 -5.09 -7.26 -7.92
C THR A 58 -4.29 -5.96 -8.06
N ALA A 59 -2.95 -6.02 -8.05
CA ALA A 59 -2.12 -4.85 -8.35
C ALA A 59 -2.25 -4.42 -9.82
N THR A 60 -2.42 -5.35 -10.77
CA THR A 60 -2.74 -4.99 -12.16
C THR A 60 -4.12 -4.34 -12.30
N PHE A 61 -5.09 -4.72 -11.46
CA PHE A 61 -6.38 -4.04 -11.39
C PHE A 61 -6.22 -2.59 -10.95
N MET A 62 -5.35 -2.32 -9.98
CA MET A 62 -5.02 -0.94 -9.59
C MET A 62 -4.48 -0.11 -10.76
N ILE A 63 -3.57 -0.64 -11.57
CA ILE A 63 -3.03 0.07 -12.75
C ILE A 63 -4.14 0.41 -13.75
N GLU A 64 -5.03 -0.55 -14.03
CA GLU A 64 -6.17 -0.34 -14.91
C GLU A 64 -7.11 0.73 -14.35
N ALA A 65 -7.39 0.69 -13.04
CA ALA A 65 -8.22 1.66 -12.32
C ALA A 65 -7.67 3.08 -12.44
N ILE A 66 -6.37 3.27 -12.18
CA ILE A 66 -5.70 4.58 -12.27
C ILE A 66 -5.86 5.16 -13.68
N ALA A 67 -5.51 4.37 -14.70
CA ALA A 67 -5.59 4.81 -16.10
C ALA A 67 -7.01 5.18 -16.52
N GLY A 68 -8.00 4.39 -16.11
CA GLY A 68 -9.40 4.62 -16.46
C GLY A 68 -10.02 5.81 -15.73
N VAL A 69 -9.74 6.00 -14.45
CA VAL A 69 -10.23 7.17 -13.70
C VAL A 69 -9.62 8.47 -14.23
N ASN A 70 -8.34 8.46 -14.60
CA ASN A 70 -7.70 9.62 -15.25
C ASN A 70 -8.38 9.98 -16.59
N ALA A 71 -8.77 8.96 -17.38
CA ALA A 71 -9.51 9.17 -18.61
C ALA A 71 -10.90 9.78 -18.35
N LEU A 72 -11.62 9.28 -17.33
CA LEU A 72 -12.93 9.80 -16.95
C LEU A 72 -12.86 11.27 -16.49
N LYS A 73 -11.88 11.62 -15.64
CA LYS A 73 -11.68 13.00 -15.17
C LYS A 73 -11.33 13.96 -16.29
N ARG A 74 -10.44 13.55 -17.19
CA ARG A 74 -10.09 14.38 -18.34
C ARG A 74 -11.33 14.69 -19.19
N ARG A 75 -12.18 13.70 -19.41
CA ARG A 75 -13.43 13.88 -20.15
C ARG A 75 -14.41 14.79 -19.41
N ALA A 76 -14.57 14.63 -18.10
CA ALA A 76 -15.44 15.50 -17.30
C ALA A 76 -15.01 16.98 -17.38
N ARG A 77 -13.69 17.23 -17.38
CA ARG A 77 -13.11 18.57 -17.63
C ARG A 77 -13.36 19.07 -19.05
N GLU A 78 -13.18 18.23 -20.07
CA GLU A 78 -13.44 18.58 -21.48
C GLU A 78 -14.93 18.91 -21.73
N LEU A 79 -15.85 18.27 -21.01
CA LEU A 79 -17.29 18.54 -21.06
C LEU A 79 -17.72 19.73 -20.19
N GLY A 80 -16.81 20.36 -19.45
CA GLY A 80 -17.11 21.50 -18.58
C GLY A 80 -17.92 21.16 -17.31
N VAL A 81 -18.06 19.87 -16.98
CA VAL A 81 -18.87 19.41 -15.83
C VAL A 81 -18.18 19.73 -14.49
N ASP A 82 -16.84 19.75 -14.46
CA ASP A 82 -16.06 20.00 -13.25
C ASP A 82 -15.87 21.50 -12.92
N ALA A 83 -16.25 22.42 -13.82
CA ALA A 83 -16.09 23.87 -13.60
C ALA A 83 -17.05 24.46 -12.55
N ALA A 84 -18.01 23.68 -12.06
CA ALA A 84 -18.98 24.09 -11.04
C ALA A 84 -18.52 23.87 -9.59
N ASN A 85 -17.47 23.07 -9.35
CA ASN A 85 -16.89 22.86 -8.02
C ASN A 85 -15.41 23.23 -8.04
N GLY A 86 -15.10 24.43 -7.54
CA GLY A 86 -13.77 25.04 -7.64
C GLY A 86 -12.65 24.26 -6.94
N ASP A 87 -11.55 24.04 -7.66
CA ASP A 87 -10.22 24.58 -7.37
C ASP A 87 -9.21 24.04 -8.40
N GLU A 88 -8.73 24.92 -9.27
CA GLU A 88 -7.33 25.04 -9.75
C GLU A 88 -7.28 25.87 -11.04
N LYS A 89 -6.52 26.97 -10.97
CA LYS A 89 -6.13 27.79 -12.13
C LYS A 89 -5.10 27.02 -12.98
N GLN A 90 -5.48 26.83 -14.25
CA GLN A 90 -4.71 26.74 -15.51
C GLN A 90 -3.17 26.58 -15.51
N PRO A 91 -2.64 25.96 -16.57
CA PRO A 91 -2.13 26.78 -17.69
C PRO A 91 -2.93 26.48 -18.96
N VAL A 92 -3.62 27.49 -19.47
CA VAL A 92 -3.94 27.58 -20.90
C VAL A 92 -2.68 28.14 -21.52
N ASP A 93 -1.85 27.25 -22.05
CA ASP A 93 -0.88 27.65 -23.06
C ASP A 93 -1.54 27.54 -24.42
N GLU A 94 -1.51 28.68 -25.11
CA GLU A 94 -1.78 28.93 -26.52
C GLU A 94 -3.22 28.76 -26.99
N LEU A 95 -4.01 29.84 -26.84
CA LEU A 95 -4.95 30.35 -27.85
C LEU A 95 -5.40 31.76 -27.44
N SER A 96 -4.45 32.68 -27.37
CA SER A 96 -4.71 34.12 -27.43
C SER A 96 -3.76 34.72 -28.46
N ASP A 97 -4.23 34.75 -29.70
CA ASP A 97 -3.86 35.79 -30.65
C ASP A 97 -5.16 36.17 -31.36
N SER A 98 -5.97 36.92 -30.63
CA SER A 98 -6.96 37.82 -31.19
C SER A 98 -6.26 39.13 -31.47
N ASP A 99 -5.89 39.35 -32.74
CA ASP A 99 -5.67 40.68 -33.27
C ASP A 99 -6.86 40.99 -34.19
N ASP A 100 -7.72 41.89 -33.72
CA ASP A 100 -8.82 42.47 -34.51
C ASP A 100 -8.24 43.60 -35.37
N GLY A 101 -8.40 43.50 -36.69
CA GLY A 101 -7.89 44.51 -37.60
C GLY A 101 -8.26 44.31 -39.06
N ASP A 102 -9.47 44.77 -39.38
CA ASP A 102 -9.88 45.30 -40.68
C ASP A 102 -10.58 44.36 -41.69
N ALA A 103 -11.69 44.88 -42.19
CA ALA A 103 -12.61 44.23 -43.09
C ALA A 103 -12.24 44.57 -44.53
N HIS A 104 -11.54 43.68 -45.25
CA HIS A 104 -11.64 43.60 -46.71
C HIS A 104 -11.41 42.18 -47.21
N THR A 105 -12.28 41.80 -48.14
CA THR A 105 -12.36 40.54 -48.88
C THR A 105 -11.03 40.19 -49.56
N GLU A 106 -10.38 39.07 -49.21
CA GLU A 106 -9.51 38.33 -50.13
C GLU A 106 -9.19 36.91 -49.60
N PHE A 107 -9.45 35.92 -50.46
CA PHE A 107 -9.06 34.51 -50.44
C PHE A 107 -8.33 33.98 -49.18
N VAL A 108 -9.05 33.20 -48.35
CA VAL A 108 -8.40 32.25 -47.45
C VAL A 108 -7.65 31.21 -48.31
N PRO A 109 -6.32 31.03 -48.16
CA PRO A 109 -5.59 30.04 -48.95
C PRO A 109 -6.13 28.63 -48.68
N LEU A 110 -6.40 27.85 -49.73
CA LEU A 110 -6.95 26.49 -49.67
C LEU A 110 -6.22 25.58 -48.64
N MET A 111 -4.90 25.77 -48.47
CA MET A 111 -4.08 25.01 -47.51
C MET A 111 -4.36 25.32 -46.03
N LYS A 112 -4.86 26.52 -45.68
CA LYS A 112 -5.20 26.88 -44.29
C LYS A 112 -6.54 26.28 -43.88
N GLN A 113 -7.46 26.11 -44.83
CA GLN A 113 -8.76 25.47 -44.62
C GLN A 113 -8.60 23.96 -44.38
N ASP A 114 -7.75 23.29 -45.16
CA ASP A 114 -7.38 21.88 -44.91
C ASP A 114 -6.70 21.66 -43.55
N ALA A 115 -5.91 22.63 -43.09
CA ALA A 115 -5.27 22.56 -41.77
C ALA A 115 -6.27 22.76 -40.64
N LEU A 116 -7.23 23.67 -40.80
CA LEU A 116 -8.32 23.90 -39.85
C LEU A 116 -9.28 22.71 -39.80
N GLU A 117 -9.67 22.17 -40.95
CA GLU A 117 -10.49 20.96 -41.05
C GLU A 117 -9.77 19.74 -40.46
N ARG A 118 -8.47 19.57 -40.72
CA ARG A 118 -7.66 18.54 -40.05
C ARG A 118 -7.62 18.74 -38.55
N LYS A 119 -7.47 19.98 -38.06
CA LYS A 119 -7.51 20.30 -36.62
C LYS A 119 -8.89 20.03 -36.01
N LEU A 120 -9.98 20.42 -36.65
CA LEU A 120 -11.34 20.12 -36.20
C LEU A 120 -11.64 18.62 -36.22
N ARG A 121 -11.20 17.90 -37.25
CA ARG A 121 -11.38 16.45 -37.36
C ARG A 121 -10.54 15.71 -36.32
N ALA A 122 -9.31 16.17 -36.06
CA ALA A 122 -8.47 15.66 -34.98
C ALA A 122 -9.07 15.95 -33.60
N LYS A 123 -9.60 17.16 -33.39
CA LYS A 123 -10.30 17.56 -32.16
C LYS A 123 -11.54 16.69 -31.92
N LYS A 124 -12.40 16.54 -32.94
CA LYS A 124 -13.59 15.67 -32.89
C LYS A 124 -13.24 14.19 -32.67
N THR A 125 -12.14 13.71 -33.25
CA THR A 125 -11.66 12.34 -33.04
C THR A 125 -11.09 12.12 -31.64
N ASN A 126 -10.42 13.13 -31.07
CA ASN A 126 -9.93 13.10 -29.68
C ASN A 126 -11.11 13.17 -28.68
N GLU A 127 -12.12 13.99 -28.93
CA GLU A 127 -13.35 14.04 -28.11
C GLU A 127 -14.12 12.71 -28.11
N LEU A 128 -14.00 11.92 -29.18
CA LEU A 128 -14.65 10.62 -29.32
C LEU A 128 -13.89 9.45 -28.65
N ARG A 129 -12.75 9.71 -27.98
CA ARG A 129 -11.86 8.68 -27.43
C ARG A 129 -11.43 8.98 -26.00
N PHE A 130 -11.52 7.97 -25.14
CA PHE A 130 -10.86 8.00 -23.83
C PHE A 130 -9.33 8.10 -23.89
N HIS A 131 -8.77 9.13 -23.27
CA HIS A 131 -7.32 9.25 -23.10
C HIS A 131 -6.87 8.61 -21.79
N PHE A 132 -6.51 7.33 -21.84
CA PHE A 132 -5.94 6.60 -20.72
C PHE A 132 -4.51 7.10 -20.43
N ASP A 133 -4.28 7.56 -19.20
CA ASP A 133 -3.00 8.11 -18.77
C ASP A 133 -2.70 7.73 -17.32
N LEU A 134 -1.42 7.48 -17.03
CA LEU A 134 -0.90 7.18 -15.70
C LEU A 134 -0.14 8.37 -15.10
N SER A 135 0.03 9.49 -15.81
CA SER A 135 0.92 10.59 -15.41
C SER A 135 0.34 11.47 -14.31
N LYS A 136 -0.99 11.55 -14.22
CA LYS A 136 -1.65 12.28 -13.13
C LYS A 136 -1.57 11.45 -11.85
N LYS A 137 -0.96 12.06 -10.84
CA LYS A 137 -0.95 11.52 -9.47
C LYS A 137 -2.39 11.42 -9.00
N MET A 138 -2.72 10.26 -8.46
CA MET A 138 -4.05 9.96 -7.95
C MET A 138 -3.89 9.20 -6.65
N GLU A 139 -4.78 9.44 -5.71
CA GLU A 139 -4.82 8.70 -4.45
C GLU A 139 -5.85 7.59 -4.52
N LEU A 140 -5.68 6.55 -3.70
CA LEU A 140 -6.65 5.45 -3.65
C LEU A 140 -8.05 5.94 -3.25
N ALA A 141 -8.10 6.87 -2.28
CA ALA A 141 -9.34 7.48 -1.80
C ALA A 141 -10.08 8.24 -2.91
N GLU A 142 -9.35 9.02 -3.70
CA GLU A 142 -9.89 9.80 -4.81
C GLU A 142 -10.51 8.90 -5.91
N MET A 143 -9.97 7.69 -6.13
CA MET A 143 -10.59 6.71 -7.02
C MET A 143 -11.87 6.12 -6.43
N ALA A 144 -11.88 5.85 -5.12
CA ALA A 144 -13.05 5.35 -4.41
C ALA A 144 -14.20 6.38 -4.44
N GLU A 145 -13.92 7.66 -4.17
CA GLU A 145 -14.91 8.75 -4.24
C GLU A 145 -15.53 8.88 -5.64
N LEU A 146 -14.75 8.71 -6.70
CA LEU A 146 -15.25 8.81 -8.06
C LEU A 146 -16.08 7.59 -8.49
N LEU A 147 -15.73 6.38 -8.02
CA LEU A 147 -16.30 5.13 -8.54
C LEU A 147 -17.32 4.46 -7.63
N PHE A 148 -17.28 4.70 -6.32
CA PHE A 148 -18.17 4.07 -5.36
C PHE A 148 -19.36 4.95 -5.01
N ASN A 149 -20.43 4.31 -4.53
CA ASN A 149 -21.54 5.01 -3.90
C ASN A 149 -21.20 5.34 -2.44
N HIS A 150 -22.04 6.12 -1.78
CA HIS A 150 -21.83 6.55 -0.38
C HIS A 150 -21.52 5.38 0.57
N ARG A 151 -22.28 4.27 0.51
CA ARG A 151 -22.01 3.07 1.34
C ARG A 151 -20.64 2.47 1.07
N GLY A 152 -20.23 2.41 -0.20
CA GLY A 152 -18.91 1.93 -0.61
C GLY A 152 -17.77 2.85 -0.16
N ILE A 153 -17.99 4.18 -0.17
CA ILE A 153 -17.02 5.17 0.32
C ILE A 153 -16.80 5.00 1.83
N VAL A 154 -17.88 4.90 2.62
CA VAL A 154 -17.78 4.65 4.07
C VAL A 154 -17.07 3.32 4.35
N ALA A 155 -17.41 2.25 3.63
CA ALA A 155 -16.74 0.95 3.79
C ALA A 155 -15.25 1.01 3.42
N PHE A 156 -14.90 1.75 2.36
CA PHE A 156 -13.52 1.98 1.94
C PHE A 156 -12.71 2.70 3.03
N TYR A 157 -13.23 3.84 3.52
CA TYR A 157 -12.54 4.62 4.54
C TYR A 157 -12.45 3.87 5.88
N ALA A 158 -13.46 3.10 6.25
CA ALA A 158 -13.40 2.23 7.42
C ALA A 158 -12.29 1.16 7.26
N CYS A 159 -12.23 0.49 6.10
CA CYS A 159 -11.24 -0.55 5.83
C CYS A 159 -9.80 0.00 5.85
N ILE A 160 -9.54 1.13 5.20
CA ILE A 160 -8.19 1.72 5.17
C ILE A 160 -7.79 2.27 6.54
N THR A 161 -8.75 2.81 7.31
CA THR A 161 -8.53 3.27 8.68
C THR A 161 -8.09 2.12 9.59
N VAL A 162 -8.81 0.99 9.57
CA VAL A 162 -8.46 -0.21 10.36
C VAL A 162 -7.08 -0.75 9.95
N TYR A 163 -6.78 -0.80 8.66
CA TYR A 163 -5.49 -1.24 8.16
C TYR A 163 -4.34 -0.35 8.66
N LEU A 164 -4.49 0.98 8.56
CA LEU A 164 -3.47 1.94 8.99
C LEU A 164 -3.29 1.95 10.52
N TYR A 165 -4.35 1.73 11.29
CA TYR A 165 -4.21 1.49 12.74
C TYR A 165 -3.38 0.25 13.04
N GLY A 166 -3.61 -0.85 12.30
CA GLY A 166 -2.81 -2.06 12.39
C GLY A 166 -1.33 -1.82 12.08
N ASP A 167 -1.03 -1.13 10.98
CA ASP A 167 0.35 -0.72 10.62
C ASP A 167 1.04 0.03 11.77
N LEU A 168 0.36 1.03 12.33
CA LEU A 168 0.91 1.82 13.44
C LEU A 168 1.11 0.97 14.70
N ALA A 169 0.19 0.05 15.01
CA ALA A 169 0.30 -0.83 16.16
C ALA A 169 1.49 -1.79 16.02
N ILE A 170 1.66 -2.40 14.84
CA ILE A 170 2.82 -3.26 14.51
C ILE A 170 4.12 -2.50 14.76
N TYR A 171 4.19 -1.24 14.33
CA TYR A 171 5.40 -0.42 14.45
C TYR A 171 5.65 -0.01 15.91
N ALA A 172 4.58 0.37 16.62
CA ALA A 172 4.61 0.70 18.04
C ALA A 172 4.96 -0.50 18.95
N VAL A 173 4.78 -1.74 18.48
CA VAL A 173 5.22 -2.95 19.17
C VAL A 173 6.66 -3.32 18.79
N ALA A 174 6.96 -3.39 17.49
CA ALA A 174 8.24 -3.89 16.99
C ALA A 174 9.43 -3.02 17.44
N VAL A 175 9.27 -1.68 17.45
CA VAL A 175 10.36 -0.77 17.83
C VAL A 175 10.75 -0.90 19.31
N PRO A 176 9.83 -0.77 20.29
CA PRO A 176 10.13 -1.02 21.70
C PRO A 176 10.65 -2.43 21.98
N LYS A 177 10.11 -3.45 21.28
CA LYS A 177 10.57 -4.84 21.41
C LYS A 177 12.03 -4.98 20.99
N SER A 178 12.41 -4.42 19.84
CA SER A 178 13.80 -4.42 19.38
C SER A 178 14.73 -3.67 20.33
N LEU A 179 14.31 -2.52 20.87
CA LEU A 179 15.11 -1.77 21.85
C LEU A 179 15.32 -2.54 23.15
N ARG A 180 14.27 -3.17 23.68
CA ARG A 180 14.36 -4.01 24.88
C ARG A 180 15.35 -5.14 24.68
N GLU A 181 15.25 -5.91 23.59
CA GLU A 181 16.10 -7.07 23.34
C GLU A 181 17.59 -6.72 23.16
N ILE A 182 17.90 -5.45 22.85
CA ILE A 182 19.27 -4.94 22.81
C ILE A 182 19.76 -4.53 24.20
N ILE A 183 18.94 -3.77 24.95
CA ILE A 183 19.35 -3.15 26.22
C ILE A 183 19.28 -4.16 27.37
N CYS A 184 18.31 -5.07 27.31
CA CYS A 184 18.08 -6.13 28.27
C CYS A 184 17.81 -7.45 27.51
N PRO A 185 18.87 -8.10 27.01
CA PRO A 185 18.74 -9.30 26.19
C PRO A 185 18.04 -10.43 26.94
N ARG A 186 17.14 -11.13 26.24
CA ARG A 186 16.45 -12.30 26.81
C ARG A 186 17.46 -13.42 27.14
N PRO A 187 17.42 -14.01 28.35
CA PRO A 187 18.38 -15.04 28.75
C PRO A 187 18.13 -16.41 28.11
N SER A 188 16.87 -16.78 27.85
CA SER A 188 16.46 -18.03 27.20
C SER A 188 15.16 -17.84 26.42
N ALA A 189 14.87 -18.70 25.45
CA ALA A 189 13.65 -18.61 24.63
C ALA A 189 12.36 -18.66 25.48
N ASP A 190 12.36 -19.48 26.54
CA ASP A 190 11.21 -19.69 27.44
C ASP A 190 10.96 -18.56 28.45
N ALA A 191 11.89 -17.60 28.56
CA ALA A 191 11.76 -16.51 29.52
C ALA A 191 10.72 -15.47 29.04
N ILE A 192 9.51 -15.55 29.59
CA ILE A 192 8.41 -14.60 29.29
C ILE A 192 8.70 -13.22 29.87
N VAL A 193 9.08 -13.17 31.16
CA VAL A 193 9.51 -11.95 31.86
C VAL A 193 10.82 -12.25 32.56
N TRP A 194 11.79 -11.34 32.45
CA TRP A 194 13.11 -11.50 33.07
C TRP A 194 13.59 -10.19 33.69
N GLU A 195 14.49 -10.30 34.66
CA GLU A 195 15.06 -9.14 35.35
C GLU A 195 16.10 -8.44 34.48
N CYS A 196 15.96 -7.13 34.31
CA CYS A 196 16.92 -6.29 33.59
C CYS A 196 17.86 -5.54 34.53
N SER A 197 17.33 -5.15 35.69
CA SER A 197 18.03 -4.44 36.76
C SER A 197 17.23 -4.63 38.04
N ASP A 198 17.81 -4.33 39.20
CA ASP A 198 17.16 -4.43 40.51
C ASP A 198 15.82 -3.65 40.64
N LYS A 199 15.53 -2.74 39.69
CA LYS A 199 14.32 -1.91 39.68
C LYS A 199 13.37 -2.17 38.50
N PHE A 200 13.81 -2.92 37.48
CA PHE A 200 13.06 -3.07 36.24
C PHE A 200 13.15 -4.51 35.73
N ASN A 201 12.00 -5.10 35.47
CA ASN A 201 11.90 -6.29 34.64
C ASN A 201 11.75 -5.90 33.15
N SER A 202 11.78 -6.91 32.29
CA SER A 202 11.71 -6.76 30.84
C SER A 202 10.40 -6.17 30.34
N SER A 203 9.28 -6.41 31.03
CA SER A 203 7.96 -5.86 30.68
C SER A 203 7.85 -4.37 31.04
N ASP A 204 8.37 -3.97 32.20
CA ASP A 204 8.40 -2.57 32.61
C ASP A 204 9.30 -1.74 31.67
N LEU A 205 10.46 -2.30 31.30
CA LEU A 205 11.36 -1.68 30.34
C LEU A 205 10.73 -1.57 28.94
N TYR A 206 9.99 -2.59 28.50
CA TYR A 206 9.24 -2.55 27.24
C TYR A 206 8.21 -1.42 27.24
N ARG A 207 7.35 -1.36 28.28
CA ARG A 207 6.31 -0.34 28.42
C ARG A 207 6.89 1.07 28.49
N LEU A 208 8.03 1.23 29.16
CA LEU A 208 8.77 2.50 29.16
C LEU A 208 9.18 2.90 27.73
N PHE A 209 9.68 1.96 26.92
CA PHE A 209 10.01 2.24 25.52
C PHE A 209 8.79 2.54 24.66
N VAL A 210 7.62 1.93 24.90
CA VAL A 210 6.37 2.31 24.22
C VAL A 210 6.00 3.77 24.53
N VAL A 211 6.07 4.18 25.80
CA VAL A 211 5.81 5.56 26.20
C VAL A 211 6.83 6.51 25.57
N LEU A 212 8.12 6.17 25.63
CA LEU A 212 9.18 6.99 25.02
C LEU A 212 9.01 7.11 23.51
N PHE A 213 8.65 6.03 22.82
CA PHE A 213 8.36 6.02 21.40
C PHE A 213 7.21 6.98 21.05
N GLY A 214 6.12 6.93 21.81
CA GLY A 214 4.99 7.86 21.66
C GLY A 214 5.38 9.32 21.92
N LEU A 215 6.18 9.59 22.95
CA LEU A 215 6.63 10.95 23.30
C LEU A 215 7.61 11.53 22.27
N LEU A 216 8.50 10.70 21.72
CA LEU A 216 9.50 11.14 20.75
C LEU A 216 8.91 11.32 19.34
N LEU A 217 8.07 10.39 18.88
CA LEU A 217 7.52 10.41 17.52
C LEU A 217 6.16 11.08 17.42
N GLY A 218 5.37 11.07 18.49
CA GLY A 218 4.05 11.69 18.56
C GLY A 218 4.02 13.16 18.09
N PRO A 219 4.94 14.03 18.53
CA PRO A 219 4.97 15.43 18.09
C PRO A 219 5.03 15.61 16.57
N PHE A 220 5.70 14.72 15.85
CA PHE A 220 5.81 14.79 14.39
C PHE A 220 4.49 14.48 13.66
N THR A 221 3.52 13.85 14.34
CA THR A 221 2.20 13.52 13.78
C THR A 221 1.26 14.73 13.69
N PHE A 222 1.52 15.77 14.49
CA PHE A 222 0.73 17.00 14.48
C PHE A 222 1.12 17.92 13.31
N GLY A 223 2.37 17.81 12.83
CA GLY A 223 2.90 18.61 11.74
C GLY A 223 2.49 18.14 10.32
N HIS A 224 3.07 18.81 9.33
CA HIS A 224 3.07 18.41 7.93
C HIS A 224 4.51 18.08 7.54
N VAL A 225 4.81 16.80 7.30
CA VAL A 225 6.19 16.40 6.99
C VAL A 225 6.50 16.73 5.53
N HIS A 226 7.34 17.74 5.32
CA HIS A 226 7.90 18.06 4.01
C HIS A 226 9.28 17.39 3.85
N LYS A 227 9.53 16.77 2.68
CA LYS A 227 10.82 16.16 2.25
C LYS A 227 11.15 14.77 2.83
N THR A 228 10.31 13.77 2.57
CA THR A 228 10.53 12.36 2.93
C THR A 228 11.48 11.59 2.01
N ARG A 229 11.89 12.19 0.88
CA ARG A 229 12.70 11.52 -0.16
C ARG A 229 14.02 10.96 0.36
N THR A 230 14.76 11.76 1.13
CA THR A 230 16.07 11.33 1.68
C THR A 230 15.89 10.18 2.68
N LEU A 231 14.86 10.26 3.52
CA LEU A 231 14.52 9.19 4.47
C LEU A 231 14.17 7.88 3.75
N GLN A 232 13.40 7.95 2.66
CA GLN A 232 13.06 6.77 1.86
C GLN A 232 14.27 6.14 1.17
N LEU A 233 15.19 6.95 0.63
CA LEU A 233 16.40 6.45 -0.03
C LEU A 233 17.38 5.82 0.98
N VAL A 234 17.57 6.46 2.14
CA VAL A 234 18.38 5.90 3.22
C VAL A 234 17.77 4.60 3.74
N SER A 235 16.46 4.60 4.03
CA SER A 235 15.73 3.40 4.47
C SER A 235 15.86 2.25 3.48
N THR A 236 15.81 2.55 2.17
CA THR A 236 16.01 1.56 1.09
C THR A 236 17.36 0.87 1.18
N VAL A 237 18.45 1.62 1.36
CA VAL A 237 19.80 1.06 1.44
C VAL A 237 19.93 0.18 2.69
N ILE A 238 19.49 0.68 3.84
CA ILE A 238 19.53 -0.06 5.12
C ILE A 238 18.72 -1.36 4.98
N ARG A 239 17.56 -1.31 4.33
CA ARG A 239 16.67 -2.44 4.10
C ARG A 239 17.33 -3.54 3.27
N HIS A 240 17.90 -3.19 2.12
CA HIS A 240 18.59 -4.16 1.26
C HIS A 240 19.80 -4.78 1.98
N ALA A 241 20.59 -3.96 2.68
CA ALA A 241 21.71 -4.44 3.47
C ALA A 241 21.25 -5.41 4.58
N SER A 242 20.14 -5.11 5.26
CA SER A 242 19.61 -5.95 6.34
C SER A 242 19.10 -7.31 5.82
N PHE A 243 18.31 -7.33 4.76
CA PHE A 243 17.83 -8.60 4.18
C PHE A 243 18.96 -9.44 3.60
N GLY A 244 19.89 -8.81 2.88
CA GLY A 244 21.07 -9.49 2.37
C GLY A 244 21.90 -10.10 3.50
N LEU A 245 22.12 -9.34 4.58
CA LEU A 245 22.87 -9.81 5.73
C LEU A 245 22.16 -10.97 6.45
N MET A 246 20.85 -10.89 6.70
CA MET A 246 20.11 -11.99 7.34
C MET A 246 20.22 -13.31 6.55
N ILE A 247 20.10 -13.24 5.22
CA ILE A 247 20.27 -14.41 4.34
C ILE A 247 21.69 -14.96 4.44
N VAL A 248 22.71 -14.09 4.32
CA VAL A 248 24.12 -14.49 4.37
C VAL A 248 24.47 -15.11 5.72
N LEU A 249 24.04 -14.51 6.83
CA LEU A 249 24.33 -15.01 8.18
C LEU A 249 23.63 -16.35 8.45
N ALA A 250 22.40 -16.53 7.95
CA ALA A 250 21.70 -17.82 8.03
C ALA A 250 22.46 -18.91 7.25
N ILE A 251 22.89 -18.62 6.03
CA ILE A 251 23.68 -19.55 5.19
C ILE A 251 25.02 -19.89 5.85
N ILE A 252 25.72 -18.90 6.41
CA ILE A 252 26.96 -19.14 7.16
C ILE A 252 26.69 -20.07 8.35
N GLY A 253 25.61 -19.82 9.10
CA GLY A 253 25.21 -20.70 10.20
C GLY A 253 24.95 -22.14 9.77
N ILE A 254 24.26 -22.34 8.65
CA ILE A 254 24.03 -23.66 8.04
C ILE A 254 25.37 -24.32 7.68
N SER A 255 26.26 -23.61 7.00
CA SER A 255 27.58 -24.13 6.59
C SER A 255 28.50 -24.50 7.76
N ARG A 256 28.29 -23.91 8.94
CA ARG A 256 29.03 -24.21 10.17
C ARG A 256 28.44 -25.38 10.97
N GLY A 257 27.44 -26.07 10.44
CA GLY A 257 26.83 -27.24 11.07
C GLY A 257 25.69 -26.92 12.04
N HIS A 258 25.24 -25.66 12.13
CA HIS A 258 24.04 -25.29 12.90
C HIS A 258 22.75 -25.35 12.06
N GLY A 259 22.78 -26.07 10.93
CA GLY A 259 21.62 -26.25 10.05
C GLY A 259 20.85 -27.52 10.36
N ARG A 260 19.56 -27.52 10.05
CA ARG A 260 18.67 -28.68 10.10
C ARG A 260 18.81 -29.53 8.84
N SER A 261 18.59 -30.84 8.98
CA SER A 261 18.59 -31.75 7.84
C SER A 261 17.33 -31.55 6.98
N VAL A 262 17.41 -31.90 5.68
CA VAL A 262 16.25 -31.84 4.78
C VAL A 262 15.10 -32.72 5.28
N ALA A 263 15.41 -33.90 5.84
CA ALA A 263 14.41 -34.81 6.38
C ALA A 263 13.66 -34.20 7.58
N ASP A 264 14.39 -33.56 8.49
CA ASP A 264 13.80 -32.84 9.63
C ASP A 264 12.87 -31.71 9.16
N VAL A 265 13.36 -30.84 8.26
CA VAL A 265 12.58 -29.71 7.72
C VAL A 265 11.29 -30.17 7.04
N VAL A 266 11.36 -31.18 6.17
CA VAL A 266 10.18 -31.68 5.43
C VAL A 266 9.25 -32.51 6.30
N SER A 267 9.73 -33.07 7.42
CA SER A 267 8.87 -33.78 8.38
C SER A 267 8.00 -32.83 9.21
N TYR A 268 8.39 -31.56 9.32
CA TYR A 268 7.65 -30.54 10.05
C TYR A 268 6.70 -29.78 9.11
N GLU A 269 5.46 -30.25 9.02
CA GLU A 269 4.38 -29.59 8.28
C GLU A 269 3.14 -29.45 9.17
N LYS A 270 2.74 -28.22 9.49
CA LYS A 270 1.61 -27.89 10.37
C LYS A 270 0.57 -27.08 9.60
N PRO A 271 -0.31 -27.73 8.80
CA PRO A 271 -1.32 -27.04 8.01
C PRO A 271 -2.33 -26.24 8.85
N ALA A 272 -2.50 -26.56 10.14
CA ALA A 272 -3.33 -25.78 11.05
C ALA A 272 -2.92 -24.30 11.16
N ASN A 273 -1.61 -24.00 11.00
CA ASN A 273 -1.08 -22.64 11.10
C ASN A 273 -1.22 -21.83 9.80
N ILE A 274 -1.77 -22.42 8.74
CA ILE A 274 -1.85 -21.78 7.43
C ILE A 274 -2.69 -20.50 7.45
N ALA A 275 -3.72 -20.44 8.31
CA ALA A 275 -4.59 -19.28 8.44
C ALA A 275 -3.83 -18.03 8.93
N THR A 276 -2.98 -18.17 9.95
CA THR A 276 -2.13 -17.09 10.45
C THR A 276 -1.12 -16.66 9.39
N PHE A 277 -0.54 -17.62 8.67
CA PHE A 277 0.39 -17.34 7.58
C PHE A 277 -0.25 -16.59 6.41
N PHE A 278 -1.52 -16.86 6.09
CA PHE A 278 -2.27 -16.11 5.07
C PHE A 278 -2.29 -14.61 5.36
N GLY A 279 -2.62 -14.23 6.61
CA GLY A 279 -2.62 -12.84 7.04
C GLY A 279 -1.24 -12.19 6.90
N VAL A 280 -0.20 -12.89 7.35
CA VAL A 280 1.19 -12.41 7.24
C VAL A 280 1.63 -12.23 5.78
N CYS A 281 1.27 -13.15 4.90
CA CYS A 281 1.56 -13.05 3.47
C CYS A 281 0.82 -11.91 2.77
N ILE A 282 -0.47 -11.74 3.04
CA ILE A 282 -1.29 -10.64 2.50
C ILE A 282 -0.67 -9.30 2.90
N TYR A 283 -0.31 -9.15 4.18
CA TYR A 283 0.40 -7.98 4.68
C TYR A 283 1.76 -7.79 4.00
N SER A 284 2.53 -8.87 3.84
CA SER A 284 3.89 -8.82 3.26
C SER A 284 3.93 -8.54 1.76
N PHE A 285 2.83 -8.77 1.03
CA PHE A 285 2.71 -8.42 -0.39
C PHE A 285 1.95 -7.11 -0.62
N MET A 286 1.63 -6.38 0.45
CA MET A 286 0.77 -5.21 0.39
C MET A 286 1.48 -4.03 -0.28
N CYS A 287 0.90 -3.51 -1.37
CA CYS A 287 1.38 -2.27 -2.00
C CYS A 287 0.26 -1.39 -2.57
N HIS A 288 -0.96 -1.90 -2.68
CA HIS A 288 -2.04 -1.36 -3.51
C HIS A 288 -2.47 0.06 -3.13
N HIS A 289 -2.46 0.38 -1.84
CA HIS A 289 -2.80 1.73 -1.35
C HIS A 289 -1.76 2.80 -1.72
N SER A 290 -0.53 2.39 -2.02
CA SER A 290 0.60 3.27 -2.32
C SER A 290 1.06 3.23 -3.79
N VAL A 291 0.68 2.19 -4.55
CA VAL A 291 0.96 2.05 -6.00
C VAL A 291 0.58 3.30 -6.80
N PRO A 292 -0.60 3.93 -6.62
CA PRO A 292 -0.98 5.12 -7.39
C PRO A 292 0.04 6.26 -7.34
N GLY A 293 0.60 6.53 -6.16
CA GLY A 293 1.61 7.58 -5.96
C GLY A 293 2.99 7.24 -6.55
N LEU A 294 3.32 5.95 -6.70
CA LEU A 294 4.61 5.49 -7.23
C LEU A 294 4.62 5.26 -8.74
N VAL A 295 3.45 5.11 -9.37
CA VAL A 295 3.37 4.90 -10.82
C VAL A 295 3.33 6.21 -11.60
N ALA A 296 2.70 7.24 -11.02
CA ALA A 296 2.58 8.57 -11.63
C ALA A 296 3.91 9.26 -11.98
N PRO A 297 4.98 9.17 -11.17
CA PRO A 297 6.28 9.76 -11.54
C PRO A 297 7.17 8.91 -12.46
N ILE A 298 6.79 7.68 -12.87
CA ILE A 298 7.61 6.88 -13.81
C ILE A 298 7.64 7.54 -15.21
N THR A 299 8.81 7.74 -15.81
CA THR A 299 8.95 8.41 -17.12
C THR A 299 8.31 7.62 -18.26
N ASP A 300 8.60 6.33 -18.39
CA ASP A 300 8.08 5.46 -19.44
C ASP A 300 6.86 4.65 -18.96
N LYS A 301 5.66 5.17 -19.25
CA LYS A 301 4.39 4.54 -18.82
C LYS A 301 4.17 3.15 -19.41
N SER A 302 4.73 2.88 -20.59
CA SER A 302 4.55 1.58 -21.26
C SER A 302 5.19 0.42 -20.49
N LYS A 303 6.21 0.72 -19.67
CA LYS A 303 6.95 -0.26 -18.88
C LYS A 303 6.40 -0.50 -17.48
N VAL A 304 5.38 0.25 -17.05
CA VAL A 304 4.82 0.14 -15.69
C VAL A 304 4.37 -1.29 -15.37
N GLY A 305 3.68 -1.97 -16.30
CA GLY A 305 3.26 -3.36 -16.09
C GLY A 305 4.43 -4.33 -15.93
N MET A 306 5.51 -4.14 -16.70
CA MET A 306 6.73 -4.93 -16.59
C MET A 306 7.49 -4.65 -15.30
N VAL A 307 7.58 -3.38 -14.89
CA VAL A 307 8.17 -2.95 -13.61
C VAL A 307 7.44 -3.59 -12.42
N LEU A 308 6.11 -3.60 -12.46
CA LEU A 308 5.30 -4.24 -11.43
C LEU A 308 5.52 -5.76 -11.40
N ALA A 309 5.49 -6.42 -12.56
CA ALA A 309 5.72 -7.86 -12.67
C ALA A 309 7.11 -8.27 -12.17
N SER A 310 8.16 -7.55 -12.59
CA SER A 310 9.51 -7.83 -12.14
C SER A 310 9.68 -7.58 -10.64
N ALA A 311 9.04 -6.55 -10.08
CA ALA A 311 9.06 -6.29 -8.65
C ALA A 311 8.44 -7.44 -7.85
N PHE A 312 7.24 -7.91 -8.22
CA PHE A 312 6.60 -9.05 -7.56
C PHE A 312 7.43 -10.34 -7.65
N MET A 313 8.01 -10.63 -8.82
CA MET A 313 8.89 -11.79 -8.99
C MET A 313 10.16 -11.70 -8.14
N ALA A 314 10.78 -10.52 -8.07
CA ALA A 314 11.96 -10.28 -7.26
C ALA A 314 11.66 -10.44 -5.77
N VAL A 315 10.54 -9.87 -5.30
CA VAL A 315 10.12 -10.01 -3.90
C VAL A 315 9.81 -11.45 -3.55
N LEU A 316 9.04 -12.15 -4.39
CA LEU A 316 8.74 -13.57 -4.19
C LEU A 316 10.03 -14.38 -4.05
N SER A 317 11.01 -14.15 -4.93
CA SER A 317 12.31 -14.82 -4.87
C SER A 317 13.07 -14.51 -3.58
N VAL A 318 13.11 -13.25 -3.15
CA VAL A 318 13.77 -12.84 -1.90
C VAL A 318 13.07 -13.46 -0.68
N TYR A 319 11.73 -13.46 -0.64
CA TYR A 319 10.96 -14.08 0.43
C TYR A 319 11.18 -15.59 0.49
N PHE A 320 11.25 -16.27 -0.65
CA PHE A 320 11.61 -17.68 -0.70
C PHE A 320 12.98 -17.96 -0.09
N VAL A 321 14.01 -17.22 -0.54
CA VAL A 321 15.37 -17.41 -0.02
C VAL A 321 15.46 -17.07 1.47
N LEU A 322 14.79 -16.00 1.91
CA LEU A 322 14.75 -15.59 3.31
C LEU A 322 14.06 -16.66 4.18
N CYS A 323 12.89 -17.13 3.78
CA CYS A 323 12.12 -18.12 4.54
C CYS A 323 12.81 -19.50 4.53
N ALA A 324 13.33 -19.94 3.39
CA ALA A 324 14.06 -21.20 3.29
C ALA A 324 15.32 -21.15 4.16
N SER A 325 16.14 -20.09 4.03
CA SER A 325 17.35 -19.96 4.85
C SER A 325 17.04 -19.92 6.35
N ALA A 326 15.95 -19.27 6.78
CA ALA A 326 15.48 -19.31 8.17
C ALA A 326 15.07 -20.71 8.61
N THR A 327 14.24 -21.39 7.83
CA THR A 327 13.69 -22.73 8.15
C THR A 327 14.79 -23.79 8.24
N PHE A 328 15.80 -23.72 7.37
CA PHE A 328 16.97 -24.61 7.42
C PHE A 328 17.95 -24.24 8.54
N ARG A 329 17.94 -23.00 9.04
CA ARG A 329 18.87 -22.54 10.07
C ARG A 329 18.35 -22.71 11.49
N PHE A 330 17.06 -22.52 11.72
CA PHE A 330 16.46 -22.42 13.06
C PHE A 330 15.34 -23.46 13.23
N GLN A 331 15.09 -23.87 14.48
CA GLN A 331 13.86 -24.60 14.78
C GLN A 331 12.66 -23.66 14.69
N PRO A 332 11.45 -24.17 14.39
CA PRO A 332 10.25 -23.32 14.22
C PRO A 332 9.96 -22.46 15.46
N GLU A 333 10.10 -23.01 16.67
CA GLU A 333 9.96 -22.27 17.93
C GLU A 333 11.04 -21.21 18.18
N ASP A 334 12.22 -21.35 17.56
CA ASP A 334 13.35 -20.44 17.77
C ASP A 334 13.32 -19.22 16.82
N VAL A 335 12.45 -19.23 15.80
CA VAL A 335 12.33 -18.08 14.90
C VAL A 335 11.60 -16.97 15.64
N GLU A 336 12.23 -15.81 15.82
CA GLU A 336 11.59 -14.69 16.48
C GLU A 336 10.54 -14.07 15.54
N ASP A 337 9.42 -13.60 16.11
CA ASP A 337 8.36 -12.92 15.36
C ASP A 337 8.86 -11.65 14.65
N VAL A 338 9.98 -11.09 15.09
CA VAL A 338 10.80 -10.11 14.37
C VAL A 338 12.14 -10.77 14.02
N TYR A 339 12.26 -11.28 12.80
CA TYR A 339 13.36 -12.16 12.37
C TYR A 339 14.76 -11.54 12.52
N THR A 340 14.90 -10.22 12.52
CA THR A 340 16.21 -9.59 12.77
C THR A 340 16.78 -9.92 14.14
N LEU A 341 15.91 -10.18 15.12
CA LEU A 341 16.30 -10.49 16.50
C LEU A 341 16.94 -11.88 16.64
N ASN A 342 16.73 -12.80 15.70
CA ASN A 342 17.43 -14.08 15.66
C ASN A 342 18.96 -13.93 15.57
N PHE A 343 19.45 -12.77 15.13
CA PHE A 343 20.87 -12.49 14.96
C PHE A 343 21.46 -11.58 16.05
N LYS A 344 20.70 -11.25 17.11
CA LYS A 344 21.13 -10.32 18.17
C LYS A 344 22.44 -10.74 18.85
N ASN A 345 22.63 -12.04 19.04
CA ASN A 345 23.81 -12.63 19.68
C ASN A 345 24.89 -13.10 18.68
N TYR A 346 24.91 -12.56 17.45
CA TYR A 346 25.91 -12.97 16.46
C TYR A 346 27.34 -12.60 16.90
N PRO A 347 28.37 -13.45 16.65
CA PRO A 347 29.73 -13.22 17.15
C PRO A 347 30.34 -11.88 16.75
N VAL A 348 30.01 -11.39 15.55
CA VAL A 348 30.37 -10.04 15.12
C VAL A 348 29.28 -9.09 15.63
N GLN A 349 29.52 -8.47 16.79
CA GLN A 349 28.54 -7.60 17.47
C GLN A 349 27.99 -6.49 16.56
N ALA A 350 28.81 -5.93 15.67
CA ALA A 350 28.37 -4.91 14.71
C ALA A 350 27.19 -5.39 13.84
N PHE A 351 27.18 -6.66 13.42
CA PHE A 351 26.08 -7.23 12.64
C PHE A 351 24.83 -7.45 13.49
N GLY A 352 25.00 -7.93 14.74
CA GLY A 352 23.91 -8.10 15.69
C GLY A 352 23.20 -6.78 16.00
N TYR A 353 23.95 -5.72 16.32
CA TYR A 353 23.40 -4.38 16.56
C TYR A 353 22.75 -3.79 15.31
N PHE A 354 23.39 -3.91 14.14
CA PHE A 354 22.84 -3.38 12.89
C PHE A 354 21.48 -3.99 12.56
N LEU A 355 21.34 -5.31 12.63
CA LEU A 355 20.08 -6.00 12.38
C LEU A 355 19.03 -5.71 13.47
N SER A 356 19.44 -5.68 14.73
CA SER A 356 18.49 -5.42 15.84
C SER A 356 17.95 -3.99 15.82
N LEU A 357 18.74 -3.00 15.39
CA LEU A 357 18.31 -1.61 15.26
C LEU A 357 17.61 -1.30 13.92
N PHE A 358 17.65 -2.21 12.95
CA PHE A 358 16.99 -2.00 11.65
C PHE A 358 15.50 -1.62 11.78
N PRO A 359 14.67 -2.35 12.55
CA PRO A 359 13.27 -1.98 12.76
C PRO A 359 13.14 -0.63 13.45
N VAL A 360 14.01 -0.34 14.42
CA VAL A 360 14.01 0.93 15.16
C VAL A 360 14.16 2.11 14.21
N PHE A 361 15.12 2.09 13.29
CA PHE A 361 15.31 3.21 12.36
C PHE A 361 14.24 3.27 11.28
N THR A 362 13.91 2.12 10.67
CA THR A 362 13.05 2.12 9.49
C THR A 362 11.58 2.31 9.83
N LEU A 363 11.08 1.69 10.90
CA LEU A 363 9.68 1.82 11.31
C LEU A 363 9.43 3.18 11.97
N SER A 364 10.36 3.68 12.78
CA SER A 364 10.24 5.03 13.38
C SER A 364 10.21 6.13 12.32
N ALA A 365 10.99 6.01 11.25
CA ALA A 365 10.98 6.98 10.15
C ALA A 365 9.63 6.99 9.40
N SER A 366 8.93 5.86 9.34
CA SER A 366 7.64 5.72 8.66
C SER A 366 6.44 6.02 9.55
N PHE A 367 6.55 5.83 10.87
CA PHE A 367 5.44 5.92 11.81
C PHE A 367 4.70 7.28 11.75
N PRO A 368 5.37 8.45 11.81
CA PRO A 368 4.66 9.73 11.73
C PRO A 368 3.92 9.94 10.40
N LEU A 369 4.48 9.42 9.30
CA LEU A 369 3.89 9.56 7.96
C LEU A 369 2.59 8.76 7.82
N ILE A 370 2.59 7.54 8.34
CA ILE A 370 1.40 6.68 8.36
C ILE A 370 0.34 7.30 9.29
N CYS A 371 0.75 7.84 10.44
CA CYS A 371 -0.16 8.49 11.38
C CYS A 371 -0.84 9.74 10.79
N ILE A 372 -0.11 10.57 10.02
CA ILE A 372 -0.69 11.72 9.31
C ILE A 372 -1.71 11.26 8.26
N THR A 373 -1.39 10.18 7.52
CA THR A 373 -2.32 9.59 6.54
C THR A 373 -3.59 9.07 7.22
N LEU A 374 -3.45 8.36 8.35
CA LEU A 374 -4.58 7.87 9.14
C LEU A 374 -5.45 9.01 9.65
N ARG A 375 -4.85 10.06 10.21
CA ARG A 375 -5.55 11.27 10.67
C ARG A 375 -6.48 11.83 9.60
N GLU A 376 -6.01 11.95 8.36
CA GLU A 376 -6.83 12.47 7.28
C GLU A 376 -7.94 11.48 6.87
N ASN A 377 -7.64 10.19 6.79
CA ASN A 377 -8.65 9.18 6.48
C ASN A 377 -9.77 9.12 7.52
N ILE A 378 -9.45 9.28 8.81
CA ILE A 378 -10.44 9.38 9.89
C ILE A 378 -11.29 10.64 9.73
N ARG A 379 -10.67 11.79 9.40
CA ARG A 379 -11.40 13.04 9.16
C ARG A 379 -12.41 12.88 8.02
N HIS A 380 -12.02 12.27 6.90
CA HIS A 380 -12.93 11.99 5.78
C HIS A 380 -14.02 10.98 6.16
N LEU A 381 -13.70 9.94 6.93
CA LEU A 381 -14.70 8.99 7.41
C LEU A 381 -15.75 9.67 8.28
N ALA A 382 -15.31 10.52 9.23
CA ALA A 382 -16.18 11.26 10.12
C ALA A 382 -17.09 12.22 9.36
N SER A 383 -16.55 12.97 8.39
CA SER A 383 -17.37 13.87 7.56
C SER A 383 -18.37 13.11 6.69
N SER A 384 -17.98 11.96 6.14
CA SER A 384 -18.86 11.13 5.31
C SER A 384 -20.00 10.52 6.11
N MET A 385 -19.78 10.16 7.38
CA MET A 385 -20.83 9.63 8.25
C MET A 385 -21.78 10.73 8.76
N ASN A 386 -21.27 11.95 8.96
CA ASN A 386 -22.00 13.08 9.54
C ASN A 386 -22.81 13.92 8.53
N GLU A 387 -22.86 13.57 7.24
CA GLU A 387 -23.73 14.23 6.22
C GLU A 387 -25.23 14.26 6.59
N SER A 388 -25.63 13.62 7.69
CA SER A 388 -27.00 13.58 8.22
C SER A 388 -27.26 14.49 9.43
N SER A 389 -26.30 15.32 9.88
CA SER A 389 -26.51 16.30 10.96
C SER A 389 -26.18 17.73 10.50
N PRO A 390 -27.14 18.67 10.55
CA PRO A 390 -26.85 20.09 10.40
C PRO A 390 -25.85 20.49 11.48
N SER A 391 -24.74 21.11 11.07
CA SER A 391 -23.72 21.66 11.97
C SER A 391 -24.36 22.58 13.00
N SER A 392 -24.42 22.13 14.25
CA SER A 392 -24.69 22.96 15.42
C SER A 392 -23.54 23.97 15.57
N ASP A 393 -23.92 25.24 15.50
CA ASP A 393 -23.28 26.49 15.90
C ASP A 393 -21.80 26.48 16.31
N ALA A 394 -21.08 27.43 15.71
CA ALA A 394 -19.71 27.81 16.00
C ALA A 394 -19.49 28.05 17.51
N ALA A 395 -18.92 27.05 18.19
CA ALA A 395 -18.38 27.20 19.52
C ALA A 395 -17.17 28.15 19.47
N THR A 396 -17.13 29.12 20.38
CA THR A 396 -16.01 30.04 20.58
C THR A 396 -14.70 29.28 20.77
N PRO A 397 -13.59 29.64 20.09
CA PRO A 397 -12.32 28.93 20.21
C PRO A 397 -11.82 29.01 21.66
N SER A 398 -11.87 27.87 22.34
CA SER A 398 -11.40 27.73 23.71
C SER A 398 -9.88 27.96 23.75
N ARG A 399 -9.39 28.90 24.58
CA ARG A 399 -7.94 29.15 24.72
C ARG A 399 -7.32 28.18 25.74
N GLY A 400 -6.16 27.61 25.43
CA GLY A 400 -5.41 26.72 26.34
C GLY A 400 -5.33 25.26 25.87
N LEU A 401 -5.07 24.33 26.79
CA LEU A 401 -4.94 22.88 26.50
C LEU A 401 -6.19 22.32 25.81
N TYR A 402 -7.38 22.77 26.21
CA TYR A 402 -8.65 22.33 25.61
C TYR A 402 -8.78 22.71 24.13
N GLY A 403 -8.45 23.95 23.75
CA GLY A 403 -8.47 24.35 22.33
C GLY A 403 -7.43 23.64 21.48
N PHE A 404 -6.27 23.30 22.07
CA PHE A 404 -5.27 22.47 21.40
C PHE A 404 -5.78 21.05 21.17
N LEU A 405 -6.43 20.43 22.17
CA LEU A 405 -7.03 19.10 22.06
C LEU A 405 -8.16 19.07 21.02
N GLU A 406 -9.02 20.09 21.01
CA GLU A 406 -10.13 20.24 20.05
C GLU A 406 -9.61 20.38 18.61
N THR A 407 -8.59 21.22 18.41
CA THR A 407 -7.96 21.43 17.09
C THR A 407 -7.24 20.18 16.58
N ASN A 408 -6.67 19.38 17.49
CA ASN A 408 -5.84 18.22 17.15
C ASN A 408 -6.49 16.86 17.47
N MET A 409 -7.82 16.84 17.69
CA MET A 409 -8.56 15.65 18.09
C MET A 409 -8.27 14.46 17.16
N TYR A 410 -8.35 14.66 15.84
CA TYR A 410 -8.07 13.62 14.85
C TYR A 410 -6.64 13.08 14.90
N ALA A 411 -5.65 13.91 15.25
CA ALA A 411 -4.26 13.47 15.40
C ALA A 411 -4.11 12.58 16.65
N LEU A 412 -4.76 12.95 17.76
CA LEU A 412 -4.75 12.16 18.99
C LEU A 412 -5.48 10.83 18.82
N VAL A 413 -6.64 10.85 18.16
CA VAL A 413 -7.40 9.63 17.84
C VAL A 413 -6.60 8.71 16.91
N ALA A 414 -5.78 9.25 15.98
CA ALA A 414 -4.89 8.44 15.16
C ALA A 414 -3.70 7.87 15.96
N LEU A 415 -3.11 8.64 16.88
CA LEU A 415 -1.87 8.29 17.58
C LEU A 415 -2.08 7.36 18.79
N LEU A 416 -3.09 7.61 19.62
CA LEU A 416 -3.23 6.95 20.92
C LEU A 416 -3.62 5.47 20.82
N PRO A 417 -4.58 5.03 19.99
CA PRO A 417 -4.98 3.62 19.95
C PRO A 417 -3.84 2.65 19.60
N PRO A 418 -2.97 2.91 18.61
CA PRO A 418 -1.79 2.08 18.36
C PRO A 418 -0.86 1.92 19.57
N LEU A 419 -0.65 3.00 20.32
CA LEU A 419 0.20 2.99 21.51
C LEU A 419 -0.46 2.21 22.66
N VAL A 420 -1.79 2.31 22.80
CA VAL A 420 -2.55 1.52 23.77
C VAL A 420 -2.46 0.04 23.43
N VAL A 421 -2.65 -0.34 22.15
CA VAL A 421 -2.45 -1.73 21.71
C VAL A 421 -1.04 -2.19 22.06
N ALA A 422 -0.01 -1.40 21.72
CA ALA A 422 1.37 -1.73 22.04
C ALA A 422 1.66 -1.81 23.54
N PHE A 423 0.90 -1.14 24.40
CA PHE A 423 1.07 -1.24 25.85
C PHE A 423 0.63 -2.60 26.42
N PHE A 424 -0.30 -3.28 25.72
CA PHE A 424 -0.93 -4.53 26.16
C PHE A 424 -0.52 -5.76 25.35
N THR A 425 0.12 -5.61 24.19
CA THR A 425 0.61 -6.74 23.40
C THR A 425 2.04 -6.54 22.91
N GLU A 426 2.82 -7.62 22.93
CA GLU A 426 4.19 -7.68 22.42
C GLU A 426 4.35 -8.59 21.19
N ASP A 427 3.25 -9.19 20.71
CA ASP A 427 3.25 -10.17 19.62
C ASP A 427 3.07 -9.47 18.26
N VAL A 428 4.18 -9.35 17.53
CA VAL A 428 4.20 -8.70 16.22
C VAL A 428 3.56 -9.62 15.17
N SER A 429 3.76 -10.94 15.26
CA SER A 429 3.23 -11.91 14.30
C SER A 429 1.71 -11.95 14.34
N MET A 430 1.11 -11.92 15.54
CA MET A 430 -0.35 -11.85 15.72
C MET A 430 -0.92 -10.56 15.12
N LEU A 431 -0.33 -9.40 15.43
CA LEU A 431 -0.79 -8.12 14.90
C LEU A 431 -0.71 -8.05 13.37
N VAL A 432 0.40 -8.52 12.79
CA VAL A 432 0.57 -8.61 11.34
C VAL A 432 -0.43 -9.58 10.72
N GLY A 433 -0.60 -10.77 11.32
CA GLY A 433 -1.55 -11.78 10.89
C GLY A 433 -2.99 -11.24 10.86
N PHE A 434 -3.45 -10.63 11.95
CA PHE A 434 -4.80 -10.07 12.04
C PHE A 434 -5.01 -8.88 11.08
N THR A 435 -4.06 -7.93 11.07
CA THR A 435 -4.14 -6.73 10.22
C THR A 435 -4.18 -7.12 8.75
N GLY A 436 -3.32 -8.05 8.33
CA GLY A 436 -3.29 -8.56 6.97
C GLY A 436 -4.54 -9.34 6.60
N ALA A 437 -4.97 -10.26 7.46
CA ALA A 437 -6.10 -11.14 7.20
C ALA A 437 -7.43 -10.44 6.93
N TYR A 438 -7.72 -9.35 7.66
CA TYR A 438 -9.00 -8.66 7.56
C TYR A 438 -8.87 -7.38 6.74
N ALA A 439 -8.19 -6.38 7.28
CA ALA A 439 -8.11 -5.06 6.65
C ALA A 439 -7.18 -5.06 5.43
N GLY A 440 -6.07 -5.81 5.50
CA GLY A 440 -5.15 -6.02 4.39
C GLY A 440 -5.85 -6.68 3.21
N LEU A 441 -6.57 -7.79 3.43
CA LEU A 441 -7.36 -8.47 2.41
C LEU A 441 -8.41 -7.54 1.78
N GLY A 442 -9.06 -6.70 2.59
CA GLY A 442 -9.99 -5.68 2.11
C GLY A 442 -9.34 -4.70 1.13
N ILE A 443 -8.22 -4.08 1.51
CA ILE A 443 -7.54 -3.07 0.68
C ILE A 443 -6.76 -3.70 -0.48
N GLN A 444 -6.23 -4.91 -0.31
CA GLN A 444 -5.39 -5.57 -1.31
C GLN A 444 -6.22 -6.30 -2.37
N TRP A 445 -7.31 -6.95 -1.98
CA TRP A 445 -8.07 -7.83 -2.89
C TRP A 445 -9.45 -7.28 -3.22
N ILE A 446 -10.22 -6.90 -2.21
CA ILE A 446 -11.62 -6.48 -2.39
C ILE A 446 -11.69 -5.12 -3.10
N VAL A 447 -11.03 -4.09 -2.56
CA VAL A 447 -11.10 -2.72 -3.09
C VAL A 447 -10.67 -2.64 -4.56
N PRO A 448 -9.50 -3.17 -4.99
CA PRO A 448 -9.07 -3.10 -6.40
C PRO A 448 -10.04 -3.82 -7.35
N THR A 449 -10.61 -4.93 -6.90
CA THR A 449 -11.58 -5.71 -7.67
C THR A 449 -12.86 -4.92 -7.90
N PHE A 450 -13.39 -4.27 -6.87
CA PHE A 450 -14.56 -3.39 -6.99
C PHE A 450 -14.26 -2.12 -7.80
N LEU A 451 -13.08 -1.51 -7.65
CA LEU A 451 -12.68 -0.34 -8.44
C LEU A 451 -12.71 -0.66 -9.93
N VAL A 452 -12.07 -1.75 -10.35
CA VAL A 452 -12.07 -2.16 -11.78
C VAL A 452 -13.45 -2.58 -12.25
N PHE A 453 -14.23 -3.27 -11.41
CA PHE A 453 -15.61 -3.63 -11.75
C PHE A 453 -16.46 -2.38 -12.05
N CYS A 454 -16.46 -1.41 -11.14
CA CYS A 454 -17.20 -0.15 -11.30
C CYS A 454 -16.66 0.66 -12.48
N LEU A 455 -15.33 0.75 -12.63
CA LEU A 455 -14.70 1.45 -13.74
C LEU A 455 -15.11 0.88 -15.10
N ARG A 456 -14.99 -0.44 -15.29
CA ARG A 456 -15.32 -1.11 -16.56
C ARG A 456 -16.78 -0.87 -16.94
N ARG A 457 -17.70 -0.89 -15.96
CA ARG A 457 -19.13 -0.56 -16.20
C ARG A 457 -19.32 0.89 -16.59
N ARG A 458 -18.68 1.82 -15.87
CA ARG A 458 -18.79 3.27 -16.15
C ARG A 458 -18.23 3.61 -17.53
N LEU A 459 -17.04 3.10 -17.88
CA LEU A 459 -16.45 3.26 -19.21
C LEU A 459 -17.34 2.69 -20.31
N ALA A 460 -17.99 1.54 -20.08
CA ALA A 460 -18.90 0.94 -21.06
C ALA A 460 -20.18 1.78 -21.27
N VAL A 461 -20.74 2.35 -20.21
CA VAL A 461 -21.91 3.25 -20.29
C VAL A 461 -21.54 4.53 -21.03
N ASP A 462 -20.46 5.19 -20.59
CA ASP A 462 -19.94 6.40 -21.19
C ASP A 462 -19.57 6.21 -22.67
N TRP A 463 -18.99 5.04 -23.03
CA TRP A 463 -18.69 4.68 -24.42
C TRP A 463 -19.96 4.60 -25.28
N LYS A 464 -21.02 3.96 -24.77
CA LYS A 464 -22.30 3.89 -25.49
C LYS A 464 -22.93 5.27 -25.69
N GLN A 465 -22.77 6.18 -24.73
CA GLN A 465 -23.24 7.56 -24.85
C GLN A 465 -22.44 8.37 -25.88
N MET A 466 -21.14 8.12 -26.03
CA MET A 466 -20.32 8.80 -27.05
C MET A 466 -20.64 8.34 -28.47
N HIS A 467 -21.04 7.08 -28.63
CA HIS A 467 -21.24 6.43 -29.93
C HIS A 467 -22.66 5.90 -30.13
N PRO A 468 -23.71 6.73 -30.02
CA PRO A 468 -25.10 6.27 -30.12
C PRO A 468 -25.41 5.69 -31.51
N MET A 469 -24.75 6.17 -32.58
CA MET A 469 -24.96 5.71 -33.95
C MET A 469 -24.13 4.46 -34.34
N GLU A 470 -22.93 4.26 -33.79
CA GLU A 470 -22.14 3.05 -34.10
C GLU A 470 -22.73 1.79 -33.45
N VAL A 471 -23.37 1.91 -32.28
CA VAL A 471 -24.05 0.78 -31.61
C VAL A 471 -25.24 0.25 -32.43
N ALA A 472 -25.88 1.09 -33.25
CA ALA A 472 -27.00 0.69 -34.11
C ALA A 472 -26.56 -0.05 -35.39
N VAL A 473 -25.29 0.06 -35.79
CA VAL A 473 -24.78 -0.43 -37.10
C VAL A 473 -23.66 -1.48 -36.95
N THR A 474 -23.08 -1.63 -35.76
CA THR A 474 -21.92 -2.51 -35.56
C THR A 474 -22.30 -4.00 -35.48
N ARG A 475 -21.88 -4.76 -36.50
CA ARG A 475 -21.76 -6.22 -36.39
C ARG A 475 -20.67 -6.59 -35.35
N PRO A 476 -20.82 -7.68 -34.58
CA PRO A 476 -19.77 -8.16 -33.69
C PRO A 476 -18.48 -8.40 -34.47
N GLY A 477 -17.38 -7.74 -34.10
CA GLY A 477 -16.03 -7.99 -34.66
C GLY A 477 -15.40 -6.91 -35.54
N THR A 478 -16.04 -5.76 -35.77
CA THR A 478 -15.41 -4.65 -36.52
C THR A 478 -14.45 -3.82 -35.64
N LEU A 479 -13.53 -3.06 -36.28
CA LEU A 479 -12.58 -2.18 -35.59
C LEU A 479 -13.27 -1.10 -34.72
N ALA A 480 -14.50 -0.69 -35.09
CA ALA A 480 -15.36 0.19 -34.31
C ALA A 480 -15.98 -0.51 -33.07
N ALA A 481 -16.24 -1.82 -33.15
CA ALA A 481 -16.71 -2.63 -32.02
C ALA A 481 -15.59 -2.93 -31.00
N ARG A 482 -14.32 -2.85 -31.40
CA ARG A 482 -13.17 -2.75 -30.49
C ARG A 482 -13.09 -1.31 -30.00
N GLY A 483 -13.98 -0.96 -29.07
CA GLY A 483 -13.94 0.33 -28.38
C GLY A 483 -12.55 0.65 -27.85
N ASN A 484 -12.27 1.95 -27.69
CA ASN A 484 -10.94 2.47 -27.34
C ASN A 484 -10.30 1.67 -26.19
N LYS A 485 -9.40 0.76 -26.55
CA LYS A 485 -8.92 -0.27 -25.62
C LYS A 485 -7.93 0.37 -24.66
N ASN A 486 -8.20 0.24 -23.36
CA ASN A 486 -7.27 0.71 -22.34
C ASN A 486 -5.91 0.01 -22.51
N ARG A 487 -4.87 0.76 -22.89
CA ARG A 487 -3.50 0.26 -23.08
C ARG A 487 -2.91 -0.28 -21.78
N PHE A 488 -3.41 0.20 -20.63
CA PHE A 488 -3.01 -0.20 -19.29
C PHE A 488 -4.00 -1.17 -18.65
N ALA A 489 -4.88 -1.79 -19.45
CA ALA A 489 -5.78 -2.82 -18.96
C ALA A 489 -5.00 -3.99 -18.35
N SER A 490 -5.53 -4.57 -17.28
CA SER A 490 -4.99 -5.78 -16.69
C SER A 490 -4.97 -6.90 -17.75
N PRO A 491 -3.91 -7.73 -17.80
CA PRO A 491 -3.92 -8.94 -18.62
C PRO A 491 -5.05 -9.90 -18.20
N PHE A 492 -5.53 -9.79 -16.97
CA PHE A 492 -6.66 -10.53 -16.40
C PHE A 492 -8.00 -9.81 -16.68
N ALA A 493 -8.25 -9.52 -17.96
CA ALA A 493 -9.41 -8.71 -18.38
C ALA A 493 -10.77 -9.43 -18.24
N HIS A 494 -10.78 -10.76 -18.17
CA HIS A 494 -12.03 -11.53 -18.10
C HIS A 494 -12.71 -11.38 -16.73
N GLN A 495 -14.05 -11.24 -16.71
CA GLN A 495 -14.83 -11.07 -15.48
C GLN A 495 -14.66 -12.22 -14.47
N ALA A 496 -14.36 -13.43 -14.95
CA ALA A 496 -14.07 -14.59 -14.11
C ALA A 496 -12.95 -14.33 -13.08
N TRP A 497 -11.94 -13.51 -13.42
CA TRP A 497 -10.88 -13.17 -12.48
C TRP A 497 -11.38 -12.32 -11.32
N LEU A 498 -12.34 -11.41 -11.55
CA LEU A 498 -12.93 -10.62 -10.48
C LEU A 498 -13.70 -11.52 -9.51
N TYR A 499 -14.53 -12.42 -10.02
CA TYR A 499 -15.27 -13.37 -9.18
C TYR A 499 -14.35 -14.36 -8.46
N MET A 500 -13.27 -14.81 -9.10
CA MET A 500 -12.28 -15.69 -8.48
C MET A 500 -11.60 -15.00 -7.29
N VAL A 501 -11.15 -13.75 -7.45
CA VAL A 501 -10.53 -12.99 -6.35
C VAL A 501 -11.53 -12.77 -5.21
N LEU A 502 -12.79 -12.45 -5.50
CA LEU A 502 -13.82 -12.29 -4.47
C LEU A 502 -14.14 -13.61 -3.76
N ALA A 503 -14.25 -14.72 -4.50
CA ALA A 503 -14.47 -16.04 -3.91
C ALA A 503 -13.28 -16.43 -3.02
N PHE A 504 -12.06 -16.20 -3.49
CA PHE A 504 -10.85 -16.47 -2.71
C PHE A 504 -10.75 -15.58 -1.47
N SER A 505 -11.21 -14.33 -1.56
CA SER A 505 -11.34 -13.42 -0.41
C SER A 505 -12.29 -13.97 0.65
N VAL A 506 -13.48 -14.42 0.25
CA VAL A 506 -14.49 -14.99 1.16
C VAL A 506 -13.97 -16.28 1.80
N VAL A 507 -13.38 -17.18 1.01
CA VAL A 507 -12.79 -18.43 1.53
C VAL A 507 -11.67 -18.13 2.51
N SER A 508 -10.79 -17.17 2.21
CA SER A 508 -9.69 -16.80 3.09
C SER A 508 -10.20 -16.23 4.42
N VAL A 509 -11.16 -15.30 4.40
CA VAL A 509 -11.75 -14.76 5.63
C VAL A 509 -12.44 -15.87 6.42
N ALA A 510 -13.23 -16.73 5.78
CA ALA A 510 -13.91 -17.83 6.45
C ALA A 510 -12.92 -18.80 7.13
N LEU A 511 -11.87 -19.22 6.41
CA LEU A 511 -10.81 -20.07 6.96
C LEU A 511 -10.14 -19.39 8.15
N ILE A 512 -9.76 -18.13 8.02
CA ILE A 512 -9.08 -17.38 9.09
C ILE A 512 -9.96 -17.24 10.32
N THR A 513 -11.23 -16.86 10.15
CA THR A 513 -12.17 -16.67 11.25
C THR A 513 -12.49 -17.99 11.96
N ILE A 514 -12.65 -19.09 11.22
CA ILE A 514 -12.84 -20.42 11.83
C ILE A 514 -11.61 -20.80 12.66
N THR A 515 -10.40 -20.64 12.11
CA THR A 515 -9.18 -21.00 12.84
C THR A 515 -8.95 -20.12 14.07
N HIS A 516 -9.24 -18.82 14.01
CA HIS A 516 -9.12 -17.92 15.17
C HIS A 516 -10.26 -18.05 16.18
N GLY A 517 -11.43 -18.57 15.78
CA GLY A 517 -12.56 -18.79 16.69
C GLY A 517 -12.53 -20.14 17.42
N MET A 518 -11.66 -21.05 17.00
CA MET A 518 -11.48 -22.38 17.61
C MET A 518 -10.34 -22.44 18.65
N HIS A 519 -9.57 -21.36 18.79
CA HIS A 519 -8.49 -21.18 19.77
C HIS A 519 -8.78 -19.94 20.61
#